data_AF-A0AAE5A9N0-F1
#
_entry.id   AF-A0AAE5A9N0-F1
#
_cell.length_a   1.000
_cell.length_b   1.000
_cell.length_c   1.000
_cell.angle_alpha   90.00
_cell.angle_beta   90.00
_cell.angle_gamma   90.00
#
_symmetry.space_group_name_H-M   'P 1'
#
loop_
_entity.id
_entity.type
_entity.pdbx_description
1 polymer ?
#
loop_
_entity_poly.entity_id
_entity_poly.type
_entity_poly.pdbx_seq_one_letter_code
_entity_poly.pdbx_strand_id
1 'polypeptide(L)'
;EFIDSPQWVDIYQAVSDQFICPGGKGLKKIAPVAGFRWRDADAGGEASMSWYREAVGYDGEPDLTQRERLLQYNEDDVIATKVLREWMSDRAESEIPLASDL
;
A
#
# COMPACT_ATOMS: atom_id res chain seq x y z
N GLU A 1 -1.28 15.92 19.38
CA GLU A 1 -2.61 16.50 19.09
C GLU A 1 -3.19 15.99 17.77
N PHE A 2 -2.53 16.13 16.61
CA PHE A 2 -3.06 15.60 15.33
C PHE A 2 -3.08 14.06 15.22
N ILE A 3 -2.01 13.36 15.64
CA ILE A 3 -1.93 11.89 15.51
C ILE A 3 -3.01 11.17 16.34
N ASP A 4 -3.44 11.79 17.45
CA ASP A 4 -4.47 11.25 18.34
C ASP A 4 -5.88 11.73 17.97
N SER A 5 -6.03 12.52 16.89
CA SER A 5 -7.29 13.12 16.52
C SER A 5 -8.05 12.30 15.47
N PRO A 6 -9.38 12.46 15.33
CA PRO A 6 -10.17 11.76 14.32
C PRO A 6 -9.76 12.03 12.88
N GLN A 7 -8.95 13.06 12.64
CA GLN A 7 -8.41 13.40 11.32
C GLN A 7 -7.24 12.50 10.92
N TRP A 8 -6.58 11.82 11.87
CA TRP A 8 -5.56 10.81 11.58
C TRP A 8 -6.24 9.44 11.41
N VAL A 9 -6.53 9.09 10.17
CA VAL A 9 -7.23 7.84 9.85
C VAL A 9 -6.22 6.77 9.44
N ASP A 10 -6.17 5.68 10.22
CA ASP A 10 -5.44 4.47 9.83
C ASP A 10 -6.30 3.61 8.89
N ILE A 11 -5.90 3.56 7.62
CA ILE A 11 -6.58 2.76 6.59
C ILE A 11 -6.47 1.26 6.88
N TYR A 12 -5.39 0.78 7.52
CA TYR A 12 -5.27 -0.62 7.88
C TYR A 12 -6.31 -1.04 8.92
N GLN A 13 -6.55 -0.17 9.92
CA GLN A 13 -7.61 -0.39 10.91
C GLN A 13 -8.99 -0.36 10.23
N ALA A 14 -9.25 0.63 9.37
CA ALA A 14 -10.52 0.73 8.64
C ALA A 14 -10.78 -0.53 7.78
N VAL A 15 -9.76 -1.03 7.06
CA VAL A 15 -9.86 -2.30 6.32
C VAL A 15 -10.15 -3.46 7.27
N SER A 16 -9.49 -3.48 8.42
CA SER A 16 -9.62 -4.56 9.40
C SER A 16 -11.01 -4.68 9.99
N ASP A 17 -11.68 -3.56 10.19
CA ASP A 17 -13.00 -3.47 10.79
C ASP A 17 -14.13 -3.70 9.77
N GLN A 18 -13.93 -3.28 8.52
CA GLN A 18 -14.99 -3.29 7.51
C GLN A 18 -14.95 -4.51 6.57
N PHE A 19 -13.80 -5.20 6.44
CA PHE A 19 -13.65 -6.29 5.47
C PHE A 19 -13.19 -7.61 6.09
N ILE A 20 -13.72 -8.71 5.55
CA ILE A 20 -13.26 -10.07 5.82
C ILE A 20 -12.19 -10.44 4.77
N CYS A 21 -10.92 -10.49 5.18
CA CYS A 21 -9.78 -10.72 4.28
C CYS A 21 -9.04 -12.03 4.60
N PRO A 22 -9.50 -13.19 4.10
CA PRO A 22 -8.87 -14.49 4.39
C PRO A 22 -7.44 -14.61 3.85
N GLY A 23 -7.10 -13.86 2.79
CA GLY A 23 -5.76 -13.84 2.17
C GLY A 23 -4.77 -12.85 2.80
N GLY A 24 -5.12 -12.23 3.93
CA GLY A 24 -4.34 -11.19 4.60
C GLY A 24 -4.79 -9.77 4.28
N LYS A 25 -4.45 -8.84 5.19
CA LYS A 25 -4.93 -7.44 5.20
C LYS A 25 -3.89 -6.40 4.75
N GLY A 26 -2.69 -6.83 4.36
CA GLY A 26 -1.62 -5.92 3.97
C GLY A 26 -1.96 -5.13 2.70
N LEU A 27 -1.43 -3.91 2.59
CA LEU A 27 -1.71 -3.00 1.47
C LEU A 27 -1.54 -3.66 0.09
N LYS A 28 -0.49 -4.46 -0.10
CA LYS A 28 -0.23 -5.20 -1.35
C LYS A 28 -1.27 -6.26 -1.70
N LYS A 29 -2.02 -6.76 -0.72
CA LYS A 29 -3.13 -7.70 -0.94
C LYS A 29 -4.41 -6.97 -1.29
N ILE A 30 -4.66 -5.82 -0.66
CA ILE A 30 -5.95 -5.12 -0.75
C ILE A 30 -5.97 -4.11 -1.90
N ALA A 31 -4.90 -3.35 -2.12
CA ALA A 31 -4.87 -2.31 -3.15
C ALA A 31 -5.18 -2.83 -4.58
N PRO A 32 -4.76 -4.05 -4.99
CA PRO A 32 -5.19 -4.62 -6.27
C PRO A 32 -6.69 -4.87 -6.39
N VAL A 33 -7.38 -5.15 -5.28
CA VAL A 33 -8.86 -5.29 -5.25
C VAL A 33 -9.51 -3.94 -5.54
N ALA A 34 -8.93 -2.85 -5.02
CA ALA A 34 -9.33 -1.47 -5.35
C ALA A 34 -8.90 -1.02 -6.76
N GLY A 35 -8.20 -1.87 -7.52
CA GLY A 35 -7.75 -1.59 -8.90
C GLY A 35 -6.37 -0.97 -9.03
N PHE A 36 -5.59 -0.84 -7.95
CA PHE A 36 -4.23 -0.29 -8.01
C PHE A 36 -3.20 -1.35 -8.44
N ARG A 37 -2.18 -0.92 -9.18
CA ARG A 37 -1.00 -1.74 -9.52
C ARG A 37 0.26 -0.91 -9.34
N TRP A 38 1.25 -1.48 -8.67
CA TRP A 38 2.59 -0.90 -8.59
C TRP A 38 3.21 -0.84 -9.99
N ARG A 39 4.01 0.21 -10.23
CA ARG A 39 4.80 0.37 -11.46
C ARG A 39 5.84 -0.74 -11.61
N ASP A 40 6.41 -1.17 -10.50
CA ASP A 40 7.44 -2.19 -10.45
C ASP A 40 6.86 -3.59 -10.20
N ALA A 41 7.27 -4.57 -11.01
CA ALA A 41 6.83 -5.95 -10.89
C ALA A 41 7.43 -6.67 -9.66
N ASP A 42 8.61 -6.24 -9.20
CA ASP A 42 9.30 -6.79 -8.03
C ASP A 42 8.99 -5.99 -6.76
N ALA A 43 7.93 -5.15 -6.77
CA ALA A 43 7.51 -4.35 -5.62
C ALA A 43 7.32 -5.21 -4.37
N GLY A 44 8.32 -5.23 -3.48
CA GLY A 44 8.41 -6.07 -2.29
C GLY A 44 9.04 -5.33 -1.12
N GLY A 45 8.63 -5.61 0.11
CA GLY A 45 9.28 -5.01 1.28
C GLY A 45 10.73 -5.48 1.45
N GLU A 46 11.02 -6.73 1.08
CA GLU A 46 12.39 -7.25 1.02
C GLU A 46 13.18 -6.61 -0.13
N ALA A 47 12.59 -6.52 -1.31
CA ALA A 47 13.22 -5.91 -2.48
C ALA A 47 13.58 -4.43 -2.23
N SER A 48 12.69 -3.66 -1.59
CA SER A 48 12.95 -2.25 -1.28
C SER A 48 14.12 -2.05 -0.30
N MET A 49 14.36 -3.01 0.60
CA MET A 49 15.54 -2.99 1.46
C MET A 49 16.84 -3.23 0.67
N SER A 50 16.83 -4.09 -0.35
CA SER A 50 17.98 -4.26 -1.25
C SER A 50 18.24 -2.98 -2.05
N TRP A 51 17.19 -2.42 -2.65
CA TRP A 51 17.30 -1.17 -3.43
C TRP A 51 17.81 -0.02 -2.56
N TYR A 52 17.38 0.06 -1.30
CA TYR A 52 17.89 1.06 -0.37
C TYR A 52 19.38 0.90 -0.13
N ARG A 53 19.87 -0.32 0.15
CA ARG A 53 21.30 -0.57 0.38
C ARG A 53 22.14 -0.16 -0.82
N GLU A 54 21.70 -0.51 -2.02
CA GLU A 54 22.35 -0.11 -3.28
C GLU A 54 22.27 1.41 -3.50
N ALA A 55 21.10 2.01 -3.27
CA ALA A 55 20.85 3.43 -3.46
C ALA A 55 21.70 4.35 -2.58
N VAL A 56 22.08 3.90 -1.38
CA VAL A 56 22.93 4.67 -0.45
C VAL A 56 24.39 4.27 -0.46
N GLY A 57 24.76 3.26 -1.26
CA GLY A 57 26.14 2.74 -1.30
C GLY A 57 26.54 2.03 0.00
N TYR A 58 25.65 1.23 0.58
CA TYR A 58 25.94 0.55 1.85
C TYR A 58 27.13 -0.42 1.75
N ASP A 59 27.29 -1.04 0.59
CA ASP A 59 28.34 -2.02 0.27
C ASP A 59 29.29 -1.52 -0.85
N GLY A 60 29.24 -0.23 -1.23
CA GLY A 60 30.00 0.33 -2.35
C GLY A 60 29.59 1.75 -2.78
N GLU A 61 29.76 2.07 -4.06
CA GLU A 61 29.30 3.36 -4.59
C GLU A 61 27.76 3.39 -4.70
N PRO A 62 27.11 4.53 -4.39
CA PRO A 62 25.66 4.66 -4.51
C PRO A 62 25.14 4.45 -5.94
N ASP A 63 24.11 3.62 -6.10
CA ASP A 63 23.39 3.45 -7.37
C ASP A 63 22.16 4.37 -7.43
N LEU A 64 22.26 5.43 -8.23
CA LEU A 64 21.17 6.40 -8.38
C LEU A 64 19.92 5.83 -9.07
N THR A 65 20.06 4.75 -9.84
CA THR A 65 18.90 4.09 -10.48
C THR A 65 18.05 3.37 -9.43
N GLN A 66 18.68 2.75 -8.44
CA GLN A 66 17.97 2.13 -7.30
C GLN A 66 17.34 3.19 -6.39
N ARG A 67 17.97 4.36 -6.27
CA ARG A 67 17.37 5.50 -5.56
C ARG A 67 16.07 5.95 -6.22
N GLU A 68 16.08 6.11 -7.55
CA GLU A 68 14.87 6.46 -8.30
C GLU A 68 13.79 5.38 -8.14
N ARG A 69 14.16 4.11 -8.31
CA ARG A 69 13.28 2.96 -8.12
C ARG A 69 12.63 2.94 -6.72
N LEU A 70 13.41 3.18 -5.66
CA LEU A 70 12.91 3.23 -4.29
C LEU A 70 11.95 4.41 -4.06
N LEU A 71 12.23 5.57 -4.64
CA LEU A 71 11.34 6.74 -4.55
C LEU A 71 10.00 6.46 -5.25
N GLN A 72 10.03 5.86 -6.44
CA GLN A 72 8.83 5.43 -7.16
C GLN A 72 8.04 4.39 -6.35
N TYR A 73 8.72 3.43 -5.73
CA TYR A 73 8.08 2.44 -4.86
C TYR A 73 7.35 3.11 -3.66
N ASN A 74 8.00 4.08 -3.00
CA ASN A 74 7.39 4.79 -1.88
C ASN A 74 6.22 5.69 -2.33
N GLU A 75 6.33 6.32 -3.49
CA GLU A 75 5.24 7.08 -4.11
C GLU A 75 4.05 6.16 -4.42
N ASP A 76 4.30 4.97 -4.97
CA ASP A 76 3.26 3.98 -5.23
C ASP A 76 2.54 3.55 -3.96
N ASP A 77 3.23 3.36 -2.83
CA ASP A 77 2.59 3.01 -1.55
C ASP A 77 1.64 4.12 -1.05
N VAL A 78 1.99 5.40 -1.28
CA VAL A 78 1.11 6.54 -0.97
C VAL A 78 -0.10 6.56 -1.90
N ILE A 79 0.11 6.40 -3.20
CA ILE A 79 -0.97 6.38 -4.20
C ILE A 79 -1.89 5.18 -3.96
N ALA A 80 -1.35 4.00 -3.67
CA ALA A 80 -2.10 2.79 -3.34
C ALA A 80 -3.03 3.03 -2.15
N THR A 81 -2.53 3.69 -1.10
CA THR A 81 -3.32 4.02 0.09
C THR A 81 -4.46 5.00 -0.25
N LYS A 82 -4.18 6.01 -1.09
CA LYS A 82 -5.21 6.94 -1.59
C LYS A 82 -6.29 6.22 -2.38
N VAL A 83 -5.89 5.40 -3.37
CA VAL A 83 -6.82 4.64 -4.23
C VAL A 83 -7.68 3.71 -3.39
N LEU A 84 -7.09 3.02 -2.41
CA LEU A 84 -7.81 2.16 -1.48
C LEU A 84 -8.86 2.95 -0.69
N ARG A 85 -8.48 4.09 -0.12
CA ARG A 85 -9.39 4.95 0.64
C ARG A 85 -10.57 5.47 -0.20
N GLU A 86 -10.30 5.90 -1.43
CA GLU A 86 -11.34 6.37 -2.36
C GLU A 86 -12.28 5.22 -2.75
N TRP A 87 -11.73 4.06 -3.10
CA TRP A 87 -12.52 2.88 -3.41
C TRP A 87 -13.42 2.43 -2.24
N MET A 88 -12.89 2.41 -1.01
CA MET A 88 -13.66 2.10 0.20
C MET A 88 -14.83 3.07 0.41
N SER A 89 -14.67 4.34 0.02
CA SER A 89 -15.69 5.37 0.22
C SER A 89 -16.77 5.34 -0.88
N ASP A 90 -16.39 5.04 -2.12
CA ASP A 90 -17.22 5.35 -3.27
C ASP A 90 -17.78 4.10 -3.98
N ARG A 91 -17.11 2.94 -3.85
CA ARG A 91 -17.33 1.78 -4.75
C ARG A 91 -17.47 0.44 -4.02
N ALA A 92 -16.77 0.27 -2.89
CA ALA A 92 -16.65 -1.03 -2.22
C ALA A 92 -18.00 -1.68 -1.85
N GLU A 93 -18.96 -0.90 -1.37
CA GLU A 93 -20.31 -1.39 -1.02
C GLU A 93 -21.04 -2.03 -2.21
N SER A 94 -20.82 -1.52 -3.42
CA SER A 94 -21.45 -2.06 -4.64
C SER A 94 -20.66 -3.18 -5.31
N GLU A 95 -19.35 -3.25 -5.07
CA GLU A 95 -18.44 -4.17 -5.75
C GLU A 95 -18.17 -5.45 -4.94
N ILE A 96 -18.39 -5.41 -3.61
CA ILE A 96 -18.09 -6.51 -2.69
C ILE A 96 -19.37 -6.94 -1.96
N PRO A 97 -19.69 -8.25 -1.89
CA PRO A 97 -20.84 -8.74 -1.13
C PRO A 97 -20.74 -8.42 0.36
N LEU A 98 -21.88 -8.17 1.00
CA LEU A 98 -21.92 -8.01 2.46
C LEU A 98 -21.84 -9.38 3.14
N ALA A 99 -21.36 -9.40 4.39
CA ALA A 99 -21.32 -10.63 5.17
C ALA A 99 -22.72 -11.24 5.39
N SER A 100 -23.78 -10.43 5.35
CA SER A 100 -25.17 -10.88 5.39
C SER A 100 -25.64 -11.59 4.12
N ASP A 101 -24.91 -11.44 3.02
CA ASP A 101 -25.25 -12.02 1.71
C ASP A 101 -24.58 -13.40 1.50
N LEU A 102 -23.75 -13.83 2.45
CA LEU A 102 -23.04 -15.12 2.47
C LEU A 102 -23.77 -16.14 3.33
#